data_AF-A0A9X2K278-F1
#
_entry.id   AF-A0A9X2K278-F1
#
_cell.length_a   1.000
_cell.length_b   1.000
_cell.length_c   1.000
_cell.angle_alpha   90.00
_cell.angle_beta   90.00
_cell.angle_gamma   90.00
#
_symmetry.space_group_name_H-M   'P 1'
#
loop_
_entity.id
_entity.type
_entity.pdbx_description
1 polymer ?
#
loop_
_entity_poly.entity_id
_entity_poly.type
_entity_poly.pdbx_seq_one_letter_code
_entity_poly.pdbx_strand_id
1 'polypeptide(L)'
;MSTTRGTGSRSRATVLRRHGVRALTAGATVAAAAAASLLAVAGPAHAAANVSVSAPLLQITADAAADAITITQVGGRLVVRNDGGLLFPGAGCTATAKNVSVCDADGVTTIVADTGAGNDTLTNRTTLRSRVVLGAGSDLFFGGTATDQAAGEAGDDRLAGQTGDDVLLGGDGADSANGGDGADKCDAETVTLCE
;
A
#
# COMPACT_ATOMS: atom_id res chain seq x y z
N MET A 1 36.95 -60.68 -20.20
CA MET A 1 36.64 -61.46 -21.43
C MET A 1 35.18 -61.88 -21.33
N SER A 2 34.25 -61.14 -21.95
CA SER A 2 33.80 -61.30 -23.34
C SER A 2 33.29 -62.72 -23.62
N THR A 3 31.96 -62.94 -23.73
CA THR A 3 31.23 -62.97 -25.02
C THR A 3 29.74 -63.30 -24.85
N THR A 4 28.99 -62.95 -25.89
CA THR A 4 27.55 -62.78 -26.12
C THR A 4 26.74 -64.04 -26.55
N ARG A 5 25.41 -63.84 -26.67
CA ARG A 5 24.35 -64.54 -27.48
C ARG A 5 23.59 -65.66 -26.74
N GLY A 6 22.26 -65.83 -26.84
CA GLY A 6 21.20 -65.15 -27.60
C GLY A 6 20.05 -66.13 -27.95
N THR A 7 18.81 -65.62 -27.98
CA THR A 7 17.58 -66.10 -28.68
C THR A 7 16.65 -67.16 -28.06
N GLY A 8 15.32 -66.93 -28.19
CA GLY A 8 14.31 -68.01 -28.14
C GLY A 8 12.91 -67.65 -27.62
N SER A 9 12.01 -67.23 -28.52
CA SER A 9 10.59 -66.87 -28.31
C SER A 9 9.64 -68.07 -28.14
N ARG A 10 8.49 -67.89 -27.42
CA ARG A 10 7.15 -68.32 -27.91
C ARG A 10 5.98 -67.72 -27.10
N SER A 11 5.01 -67.23 -27.87
CA SER A 11 3.74 -66.61 -27.48
C SER A 11 2.60 -67.64 -27.44
N ARG A 12 1.60 -67.47 -26.56
CA ARG A 12 0.21 -67.92 -26.77
C ARG A 12 -0.76 -67.18 -25.85
N ALA A 13 -1.68 -66.45 -26.47
CA ALA A 13 -2.81 -65.76 -25.85
C ALA A 13 -3.97 -66.74 -25.57
N THR A 14 -4.80 -66.44 -24.56
CA THR A 14 -6.21 -66.88 -24.51
C THR A 14 -7.02 -65.83 -23.76
N VAL A 15 -8.08 -65.37 -24.43
CA VAL A 15 -9.08 -64.36 -24.02
C VAL A 15 -10.26 -65.06 -23.32
N LEU A 16 -11.11 -64.28 -22.63
CA LEU A 16 -12.52 -64.50 -22.18
C LEU A 16 -12.63 -64.46 -20.63
N ARG A 17 -13.61 -63.84 -19.96
CA ARG A 17 -14.89 -63.20 -20.31
C ARG A 17 -15.37 -62.31 -19.14
N ARG A 18 -16.32 -61.43 -19.44
CA ARG A 18 -16.91 -60.36 -18.61
C ARG A 18 -17.83 -60.81 -17.45
N HIS A 19 -18.07 -59.86 -16.54
CA HIS A 19 -19.32 -59.49 -15.85
C HIS A 19 -19.40 -59.70 -14.33
N GLY A 20 -19.81 -58.65 -13.60
CA GLY A 20 -20.47 -58.77 -12.30
C GLY A 20 -20.12 -57.70 -11.27
N VAL A 21 -20.89 -56.62 -11.24
CA VAL A 21 -20.91 -55.58 -10.20
C VAL A 21 -21.55 -56.13 -8.91
N ARG A 22 -21.00 -55.83 -7.72
CA ARG A 22 -21.77 -55.32 -6.55
C ARG A 22 -20.88 -55.00 -5.34
N ALA A 23 -21.17 -53.84 -4.76
CA ALA A 23 -20.57 -53.19 -3.61
C ALA A 23 -20.92 -53.87 -2.27
N LEU A 24 -20.10 -53.67 -1.23
CA LEU A 24 -20.54 -53.48 0.17
C LEU A 24 -19.38 -53.06 1.11
N THR A 25 -19.53 -51.83 1.63
CA THR A 25 -19.36 -51.36 3.03
C THR A 25 -18.00 -51.31 3.76
N ALA A 26 -17.65 -50.05 4.06
CA ALA A 26 -17.50 -49.45 5.40
C ALA A 26 -16.22 -49.68 6.22
N GLY A 27 -15.52 -48.57 6.45
CA GLY A 27 -14.46 -48.41 7.44
C GLY A 27 -13.92 -46.98 7.45
N ALA A 28 -14.80 -45.99 7.60
CA ALA A 28 -14.40 -44.58 7.71
C ALA A 28 -14.12 -44.24 9.19
N THR A 29 -12.85 -44.19 9.58
CA THR A 29 -12.45 -43.45 10.78
C THR A 29 -12.17 -42.00 10.36
N VAL A 30 -13.20 -41.16 10.45
CA VAL A 30 -13.03 -39.71 10.32
C VAL A 30 -12.43 -39.21 11.63
N ALA A 31 -11.13 -38.96 11.65
CA ALA A 31 -10.53 -38.11 12.66
C ALA A 31 -10.95 -36.67 12.35
N ALA A 32 -11.95 -36.17 13.07
CA ALA A 32 -12.34 -34.76 13.00
C ALA A 32 -11.21 -33.92 13.62
N ALA A 33 -10.39 -33.30 12.77
CA ALA A 33 -9.52 -32.22 13.19
C ALA A 33 -10.42 -31.02 13.51
N ALA A 34 -10.58 -30.70 14.79
CA ALA A 34 -11.19 -29.44 15.21
C ALA A 34 -10.26 -28.31 14.78
N ALA A 35 -10.58 -27.66 13.66
CA ALA A 35 -9.99 -26.38 13.32
C ALA A 35 -10.46 -25.36 14.37
N ALA A 36 -9.60 -25.07 15.35
CA ALA A 36 -9.77 -23.89 16.17
C ALA A 36 -9.56 -22.68 15.26
N SER A 37 -10.66 -22.16 14.71
CA SER A 37 -10.69 -20.86 14.07
C SER A 37 -10.27 -19.83 15.13
N LEU A 38 -9.01 -19.41 15.12
CA LEU A 38 -8.63 -18.15 15.74
C LEU A 38 -9.39 -17.06 14.97
N LEU A 39 -10.57 -16.66 15.47
CA LEU A 39 -11.03 -15.31 15.24
C LEU A 39 -9.98 -14.40 15.91
N ALA A 40 -9.03 -13.91 15.13
CA ALA A 40 -8.33 -12.71 15.50
C ALA A 40 -9.42 -11.63 15.60
N VAL A 41 -9.80 -11.30 16.83
CA VAL A 41 -10.46 -10.02 17.09
C VAL A 41 -9.39 -9.00 16.73
N ALA A 42 -9.44 -8.49 15.50
CA ALA A 42 -8.76 -7.24 15.18
C ALA A 42 -9.29 -6.25 16.23
N GLY A 43 -8.45 -5.89 17.20
CA GLY A 43 -8.71 -4.69 17.98
C GLY A 43 -8.88 -3.51 17.01
N PRO A 44 -9.46 -2.38 17.45
CA PRO A 44 -9.49 -1.20 16.59
C PRO A 44 -8.08 -0.99 16.04
N ALA A 45 -7.92 -1.07 14.72
CA ALA A 45 -6.65 -0.80 14.09
C ALA A 45 -6.31 0.64 14.49
N HIS A 46 -5.29 0.78 15.33
CA HIS A 46 -4.78 2.10 15.65
C HIS A 46 -4.04 2.56 14.42
N ALA A 47 -4.47 3.68 13.84
CA ALA A 47 -3.83 4.35 12.71
C ALA A 47 -2.32 4.30 12.85
N ALA A 48 -1.62 3.84 11.83
CA ALA A 48 -0.21 3.52 11.92
C ALA A 48 0.49 3.69 10.57
N ALA A 49 1.59 4.45 10.61
CA ALA A 49 2.43 4.66 9.44
C ALA A 49 3.88 4.22 9.66
N ASN A 50 4.51 3.77 8.59
CA ASN A 50 5.95 3.55 8.51
C ASN A 50 6.59 4.74 7.80
N VAL A 51 7.78 5.14 8.24
CA VAL A 51 8.54 6.23 7.60
C VAL A 51 10.01 5.87 7.48
N SER A 52 10.59 6.02 6.30
CA SER A 52 12.01 5.75 6.09
C SER A 52 12.61 6.64 5.01
N VAL A 53 13.92 6.82 5.05
CA VAL A 53 14.69 7.51 4.01
C VAL A 53 15.47 6.48 3.22
N SER A 54 15.21 6.47 1.91
CA SER A 54 16.01 5.80 0.89
C SER A 54 16.30 6.85 -0.17
N ALA A 55 17.33 7.68 0.07
CA ALA A 55 17.66 8.82 -0.77
C ALA A 55 17.66 8.44 -2.27
N PRO A 56 16.98 9.20 -3.14
CA PRO A 56 16.51 10.57 -2.91
C PRO A 56 15.11 10.70 -2.25
N LEU A 57 14.55 9.62 -1.71
CA LEU A 57 13.15 9.56 -1.26
C LEU A 57 13.02 9.55 0.27
N LEU A 58 12.07 10.33 0.78
CA LEU A 58 11.37 10.03 2.03
C LEU A 58 10.15 9.19 1.67
N GLN A 59 10.07 7.96 2.19
CA GLN A 59 8.95 7.06 1.94
C GLN A 59 8.07 6.97 3.20
N ILE A 60 6.77 7.16 3.01
CA ILE A 60 5.73 7.02 4.03
C ILE A 60 4.69 6.02 3.52
N THR A 61 4.32 5.06 4.36
CA THR A 61 3.24 4.11 4.06
C THR A 61 2.38 3.96 5.30
N ALA A 62 1.13 4.40 5.21
CA ALA A 62 0.14 4.30 6.28
C ALA A 62 -0.69 3.01 6.15
N ASP A 63 -1.57 2.75 7.11
CA ASP A 63 -2.38 1.53 7.12
C ASP A 63 -3.75 1.77 6.49
N ALA A 64 -4.83 1.21 7.04
CA ALA A 64 -6.18 1.37 6.50
C ALA A 64 -7.09 2.16 7.47
N ALA A 65 -6.51 2.76 8.51
CA ALA A 65 -7.20 3.63 9.42
C ALA A 65 -6.85 5.08 9.11
N ALA A 66 -7.78 5.98 9.45
CA ALA A 66 -7.60 7.42 9.24
C ALA A 66 -6.33 7.95 9.91
N ASP A 67 -5.40 8.44 9.11
CA ASP A 67 -4.10 8.98 9.49
C ASP A 67 -4.04 10.51 9.27
N ALA A 68 -3.37 11.24 10.17
CA ALA A 68 -3.17 12.69 10.04
C ALA A 68 -1.67 13.02 9.99
N ILE A 69 -1.10 12.89 8.79
CA ILE A 69 0.32 12.97 8.53
C ILE A 69 0.74 14.41 8.21
N THR A 70 1.69 14.94 8.98
CA THR A 70 2.34 16.22 8.69
C THR A 70 3.84 16.04 8.54
N ILE A 71 4.40 16.53 7.43
CA ILE A 71 5.84 16.58 7.18
C ILE A 71 6.31 18.03 7.29
N THR A 72 7.33 18.30 8.11
CA THR A 72 7.91 19.64 8.30
C THR A 72 9.43 19.60 8.13
N GLN A 73 9.99 20.56 7.40
CA GLN A 73 11.43 20.67 7.19
C GLN A 73 12.03 21.70 8.16
N VAL A 74 12.93 21.27 9.06
CA VAL A 74 13.56 22.15 10.06
C VAL A 74 15.03 21.76 10.25
N GLY A 75 15.95 22.72 10.05
CA GLY A 75 17.36 22.57 10.43
C GLY A 75 18.06 21.35 9.81
N GLY A 76 17.84 21.10 8.51
CA GLY A 76 18.42 19.95 7.79
C GLY A 76 17.78 18.60 8.14
N ARG A 77 16.63 18.60 8.80
CA ARG A 77 15.87 17.40 9.15
C ARG A 77 14.44 17.48 8.63
N LEU A 78 13.84 16.32 8.44
CA LEU A 78 12.41 16.17 8.17
C LEU A 78 11.73 15.63 9.43
N VAL A 79 10.77 16.36 9.97
CA VAL A 79 9.96 15.94 11.11
C VAL A 79 8.63 15.45 10.57
N VAL A 80 8.35 14.17 10.74
CA VAL A 80 7.08 13.53 10.34
C VAL A 80 6.27 13.27 11.60
N ARG A 81 5.01 13.70 11.59
CA ARG A 81 4.03 13.47 12.65
C ARG A 81 2.84 12.71 12.08
N ASN A 82 2.26 11.82 12.88
CA ASN A 82 0.99 11.18 12.58
C ASN A 82 0.01 11.43 13.74
N ASP A 83 -0.75 12.52 13.70
CA ASP A 83 -1.56 12.96 14.84
C ASP A 83 -2.76 12.01 15.06
N GLY A 84 -2.77 11.31 16.19
CA GLY A 84 -3.80 10.29 16.49
C GLY A 84 -3.38 8.85 16.14
N GLY A 85 -2.24 8.68 15.44
CA GLY A 85 -1.69 7.38 15.06
C GLY A 85 -0.30 7.08 15.62
N LEU A 86 0.20 5.88 15.33
CA LEU A 86 1.57 5.46 15.58
C LEU A 86 2.44 5.78 14.35
N LEU A 87 3.74 5.97 14.58
CA LEU A 87 4.71 6.20 13.52
C LEU A 87 5.96 5.37 13.78
N PHE A 88 6.24 4.44 12.87
CA PHE A 88 7.33 3.49 12.97
C PHE A 88 8.50 3.92 12.06
N PRO A 89 9.63 4.38 12.64
CA PRO A 89 10.79 4.79 11.85
C PRO A 89 11.56 3.58 11.30
N GLY A 90 11.92 3.65 10.02
CA GLY A 90 12.89 2.78 9.35
C GLY A 90 14.23 3.47 9.16
N ALA A 91 14.96 3.07 8.11
CA ALA A 91 16.27 3.62 7.78
C ALA A 91 16.25 5.16 7.69
N GLY A 92 17.28 5.82 8.21
CA GLY A 92 17.42 7.28 8.17
C GLY A 92 16.41 8.08 9.02
N CYS A 93 15.56 7.40 9.80
CA CYS A 93 14.59 8.02 10.70
C CYS A 93 14.78 7.55 12.15
N THR A 94 14.35 8.37 13.10
CA THR A 94 14.40 8.03 14.53
C THR A 94 13.15 8.55 15.22
N ALA A 95 12.46 7.69 15.97
CA ALA A 95 11.29 8.07 16.74
C ALA A 95 11.69 8.97 17.91
N THR A 96 11.04 10.12 18.00
CA THR A 96 11.15 11.03 19.16
C THR A 96 9.90 10.98 20.05
N ALA A 97 8.79 10.46 19.52
CA ALA A 97 7.58 10.11 20.26
C ALA A 97 6.86 8.97 19.50
N LYS A 98 5.80 8.40 20.09
CA LYS A 98 5.01 7.32 19.45
C LYS A 98 4.46 7.70 18.07
N ASN A 99 4.22 8.99 17.87
CA ASN A 99 3.62 9.54 16.68
C ASN A 99 4.52 10.56 15.97
N VAL A 100 5.82 10.62 16.32
CA VAL A 100 6.76 11.60 15.76
C VAL A 100 8.09 10.94 15.44
N SER A 101 8.51 11.06 14.19
CA SER A 101 9.81 10.61 13.69
C SER A 101 10.57 11.78 13.11
N VAL A 102 11.88 11.81 13.38
CA VAL A 102 12.80 12.77 12.81
C VAL A 102 13.74 12.02 11.87
N CYS A 103 13.74 12.44 10.61
CA CYS A 103 14.50 11.83 9.53
C CYS A 103 15.59 12.76 9.02
N ASP A 104 16.65 12.16 8.49
CA ASP A 104 17.67 12.90 7.74
C ASP A 104 17.06 13.50 6.47
N ALA A 105 17.39 14.76 6.18
CA ALA A 105 16.98 15.43 4.96
C ALA A 105 18.08 15.38 3.88
N ASP A 106 19.29 14.95 4.22
CA ASP A 106 20.41 14.95 3.29
C ASP A 106 20.12 14.03 2.09
N GLY A 107 20.31 14.59 0.89
CA GLY A 107 20.02 13.93 -0.38
C GLY A 107 18.53 13.66 -0.67
N VAL A 108 17.59 14.01 0.22
CA VAL A 108 16.15 13.83 -0.02
C VAL A 108 15.63 14.97 -0.90
N THR A 109 15.02 14.61 -2.04
CA THR A 109 14.43 15.57 -2.97
C THR A 109 12.93 15.36 -3.18
N THR A 110 12.40 14.20 -2.75
CA THR A 110 11.01 13.82 -3.02
C THR A 110 10.42 13.06 -1.85
N ILE A 111 9.22 13.45 -1.45
CA ILE A 111 8.36 12.72 -0.53
C ILE A 111 7.50 11.77 -1.37
N VAL A 112 7.48 10.50 -1.00
CA VAL A 112 6.58 9.50 -1.58
C VAL A 112 5.71 8.99 -0.44
N ALA A 113 4.40 9.15 -0.56
CA ALA A 113 3.45 8.73 0.46
C ALA A 113 2.32 7.90 -0.16
N ASP A 114 1.94 6.85 0.55
CA ASP A 114 0.73 6.06 0.32
C ASP A 114 0.00 6.01 1.66
N THR A 115 -1.16 6.65 1.77
CA THR A 115 -1.93 6.68 3.04
C THR A 115 -2.95 5.56 3.16
N GLY A 116 -3.16 4.79 2.09
CA GLY A 116 -3.90 3.53 2.14
C GLY A 116 -5.41 3.72 2.08
N ALA A 117 -6.12 3.46 3.18
CA ALA A 117 -7.57 3.63 3.21
C ALA A 117 -7.97 4.29 4.53
N GLY A 118 -9.21 4.75 4.59
CA GLY A 118 -9.67 5.61 5.68
C GLY A 118 -9.60 7.07 5.25
N ASN A 119 -10.16 7.95 6.08
CA ASN A 119 -10.19 9.37 5.76
C ASN A 119 -8.91 10.02 6.26
N ASP A 120 -7.97 10.19 5.36
CA ASP A 120 -6.62 10.61 5.67
C ASP A 120 -6.43 12.12 5.50
N THR A 121 -5.39 12.63 6.14
CA THR A 121 -4.91 13.98 5.90
C THR A 121 -3.41 13.97 5.77
N LEU A 122 -2.90 14.43 4.63
CA LEU A 122 -1.47 14.65 4.42
C LEU A 122 -1.17 16.12 4.19
N THR A 123 -0.27 16.68 5.01
CA THR A 123 0.21 18.06 4.89
C THR A 123 1.72 18.11 4.68
N ASN A 124 2.16 18.58 3.50
CA ASN A 124 3.55 18.83 3.16
C ASN A 124 3.95 20.28 3.51
N ARG A 125 4.62 20.50 4.64
CA ARG A 125 5.18 21.82 5.01
C ARG A 125 6.65 21.96 4.63
N THR A 126 7.01 21.49 3.44
CA THR A 126 8.41 21.47 2.98
C THR A 126 8.58 22.17 1.64
N THR A 127 9.83 22.27 1.20
CA THR A 127 10.22 22.72 -0.15
C THR A 127 10.47 21.55 -1.10
N LEU A 128 10.14 20.33 -0.67
CA LEU A 128 10.35 19.11 -1.43
C LEU A 128 9.11 18.82 -2.27
N ARG A 129 9.35 18.25 -3.46
CA ARG A 129 8.30 17.67 -4.28
C ARG A 129 7.66 16.49 -3.56
N SER A 130 6.39 16.24 -3.79
CA SER A 130 5.67 15.08 -3.28
C SER A 130 5.00 14.29 -4.39
N ARG A 131 4.90 12.97 -4.17
CA ARG A 131 4.11 12.02 -4.94
C ARG A 131 3.27 11.25 -3.94
N VAL A 132 1.97 11.51 -3.94
CA VAL A 132 1.06 11.04 -2.90
C VAL A 132 -0.08 10.26 -3.54
N VAL A 133 -0.37 9.11 -2.96
CA VAL A 133 -1.62 8.37 -3.17
C VAL A 133 -2.34 8.39 -1.83
N LEU A 134 -3.57 8.90 -1.80
CA LEU A 134 -4.36 8.98 -0.58
C LEU A 134 -5.17 7.70 -0.37
N GLY A 135 -5.78 7.19 -1.45
CA GLY A 135 -6.36 5.86 -1.51
C GLY A 135 -7.87 5.88 -1.26
N ALA A 136 -8.41 4.91 -0.52
CA ALA A 136 -9.87 4.84 -0.37
C ALA A 136 -10.33 5.61 0.86
N GLY A 137 -11.06 6.71 0.70
CA GLY A 137 -11.45 7.58 1.80
C GLY A 137 -11.99 8.91 1.33
N SER A 138 -12.43 9.74 2.27
CA SER A 138 -12.58 11.18 2.00
C SER A 138 -11.36 11.88 2.54
N ASP A 139 -10.41 12.18 1.66
CA ASP A 139 -9.06 12.54 2.04
C ASP A 139 -8.78 14.03 1.85
N LEU A 140 -7.78 14.51 2.58
CA LEU A 140 -7.30 15.89 2.50
C LEU A 140 -5.81 15.91 2.17
N PHE A 141 -5.45 16.53 1.05
CA PHE A 141 -4.06 16.78 0.68
C PHE A 141 -3.75 18.27 0.64
N PHE A 142 -2.66 18.64 1.29
CA PHE A 142 -2.05 19.96 1.19
C PHE A 142 -0.59 19.80 0.75
N GLY A 143 -0.32 20.23 -0.47
CA GLY A 143 1.01 20.30 -1.07
C GLY A 143 1.94 21.28 -0.36
N GLY A 144 3.20 21.22 -0.77
CA GLY A 144 4.28 22.09 -0.34
C GLY A 144 4.48 23.24 -1.30
N THR A 145 5.72 23.70 -1.42
CA THR A 145 6.07 24.85 -2.28
C THR A 145 6.75 24.46 -3.59
N ALA A 146 6.77 23.16 -3.90
CA ALA A 146 7.40 22.60 -5.08
C ALA A 146 6.36 21.77 -5.84
N THR A 147 6.64 21.47 -7.12
CA THR A 147 5.80 20.59 -7.94
C THR A 147 5.43 19.29 -7.22
N ASP A 148 4.15 19.14 -6.95
CA ASP A 148 3.53 18.03 -6.27
C ASP A 148 2.63 17.22 -7.20
N GLN A 149 2.46 15.95 -6.85
CA GLN A 149 1.53 15.05 -7.52
C GLN A 149 0.71 14.34 -6.44
N ALA A 150 -0.62 14.45 -6.52
CA ALA A 150 -1.53 13.78 -5.60
C ALA A 150 -2.65 13.08 -6.37
N ALA A 151 -2.94 11.85 -5.98
CA ALA A 151 -4.11 11.10 -6.40
C ALA A 151 -4.98 10.81 -5.17
N GLY A 152 -6.24 11.23 -5.22
CA GLY A 152 -7.27 10.95 -4.21
C GLY A 152 -7.65 9.47 -4.22
N GLU A 153 -7.93 8.93 -5.40
CA GLU A 153 -8.44 7.58 -5.65
C GLU A 153 -9.95 7.47 -5.40
N ALA A 154 -10.43 6.85 -4.32
CA ALA A 154 -11.86 6.55 -4.19
C ALA A 154 -12.48 7.21 -2.95
N GLY A 155 -13.49 8.04 -3.16
CA GLY A 155 -14.23 8.77 -2.12
C GLY A 155 -14.18 10.27 -2.38
N ASP A 156 -14.76 11.08 -1.48
CA ASP A 156 -14.88 12.53 -1.72
C ASP A 156 -13.63 13.29 -1.22
N ASP A 157 -12.73 13.64 -2.13
CA ASP A 157 -11.40 14.17 -1.81
C ASP A 157 -11.28 15.69 -1.93
N ARG A 158 -10.34 16.27 -1.16
CA ARG A 158 -9.94 17.68 -1.30
C ARG A 158 -8.44 17.81 -1.45
N LEU A 159 -8.02 18.25 -2.62
CA LEU A 159 -6.62 18.37 -3.00
C LEU A 159 -6.24 19.84 -3.17
N ALA A 160 -5.20 20.30 -2.47
CA ALA A 160 -4.68 21.65 -2.61
C ALA A 160 -3.18 21.61 -2.91
N GLY A 161 -2.77 22.03 -4.11
CA GLY A 161 -1.37 22.02 -4.57
C GLY A 161 -0.49 23.06 -3.86
N GLN A 162 -1.07 24.23 -3.58
CA GLN A 162 -0.42 25.42 -3.00
C GLN A 162 0.39 26.21 -4.02
N THR A 163 1.71 26.01 -4.12
CA THR A 163 2.54 26.76 -5.06
C THR A 163 3.47 25.81 -5.79
N GLY A 164 3.72 26.07 -7.06
CA GLY A 164 4.47 25.19 -7.94
C GLY A 164 3.55 24.62 -9.01
N ASP A 165 4.14 23.98 -10.02
CA ASP A 165 3.35 23.36 -11.10
C ASP A 165 2.88 21.98 -10.64
N ASP A 166 1.61 21.84 -10.28
CA ASP A 166 1.08 20.65 -9.60
C ASP A 166 0.22 19.75 -10.51
N VAL A 167 0.09 18.48 -10.12
CA VAL A 167 -0.85 17.53 -10.74
C VAL A 167 -1.75 16.92 -9.68
N LEU A 168 -3.04 17.22 -9.73
CA LEU A 168 -4.03 16.81 -8.74
C LEU A 168 -5.12 15.98 -9.42
N LEU A 169 -5.25 14.71 -9.02
CA LEU A 169 -6.25 13.78 -9.56
C LEU A 169 -7.19 13.39 -8.43
N GLY A 170 -8.47 13.76 -8.50
CA GLY A 170 -9.51 13.40 -7.53
C GLY A 170 -9.74 11.89 -7.56
N GLY A 171 -10.37 11.41 -8.64
CA GLY A 171 -10.61 9.98 -8.84
C GLY A 171 -12.11 9.69 -8.89
N ASP A 172 -12.54 8.62 -8.23
CA ASP A 172 -13.94 8.23 -8.12
C ASP A 172 -14.56 8.93 -6.89
N GLY A 173 -15.39 9.95 -7.09
CA GLY A 173 -16.00 10.64 -5.94
C GLY A 173 -16.68 11.95 -6.30
N ALA A 174 -17.02 12.74 -5.27
CA ALA A 174 -17.31 14.15 -5.45
C ALA A 174 -16.12 14.98 -4.95
N ASP A 175 -15.15 15.21 -5.84
CA ASP A 175 -13.85 15.75 -5.49
C ASP A 175 -13.75 17.25 -5.70
N SER A 176 -12.82 17.87 -4.98
CA SER A 176 -12.40 19.23 -5.22
C SER A 176 -10.89 19.36 -5.29
N ALA A 177 -10.39 20.05 -6.32
CA ALA A 177 -8.98 20.34 -6.50
C ALA A 177 -8.75 21.85 -6.62
N ASN A 178 -7.73 22.34 -5.93
CA ASN A 178 -7.24 23.70 -6.03
C ASN A 178 -5.74 23.66 -6.35
N GLY A 179 -5.34 24.00 -7.57
CA GLY A 179 -3.92 23.99 -7.97
C GLY A 179 -3.14 25.01 -7.16
N GLY A 180 -3.53 26.28 -7.28
CA GLY A 180 -2.97 27.38 -6.51
C GLY A 180 -2.14 28.30 -7.39
N ASP A 181 -0.95 28.68 -6.94
CA ASP A 181 -0.03 29.49 -7.73
C ASP A 181 0.89 28.58 -8.55
N GLY A 182 0.67 28.46 -9.86
CA GLY A 182 1.47 27.56 -10.69
C GLY A 182 0.87 27.40 -12.08
N ALA A 183 1.47 26.52 -12.89
CA ALA A 183 0.79 25.93 -14.03
C ALA A 183 0.35 24.51 -13.66
N ASP A 184 -0.91 24.37 -13.28
CA ASP A 184 -1.47 23.22 -12.59
C ASP A 184 -2.38 22.40 -13.50
N LYS A 185 -2.36 21.09 -13.29
CA LYS A 185 -3.27 20.16 -13.97
C LYS A 185 -4.13 19.46 -12.95
N CYS A 186 -5.43 19.68 -13.05
CA CYS A 186 -6.41 19.10 -12.14
C CYS A 186 -7.43 18.25 -12.92
N ASP A 187 -7.74 17.08 -12.38
CA ASP A 187 -8.84 16.23 -12.83
C ASP A 187 -9.71 15.89 -11.61
N ALA A 188 -10.83 16.60 -11.45
CA ALA A 188 -11.78 16.49 -10.34
C ALA A 188 -13.12 17.13 -10.72
N GLU A 189 -14.19 16.84 -9.98
CA GLU A 189 -15.53 17.38 -10.25
C GLU A 189 -15.58 18.90 -10.07
N THR A 190 -14.87 19.42 -9.06
CA THR A 190 -14.77 20.86 -8.80
C THR A 190 -13.31 21.31 -8.81
N VAL A 191 -12.92 22.11 -9.80
CA VAL A 191 -11.54 22.64 -9.90
C VAL A 191 -11.49 24.16 -9.73
N THR A 192 -10.41 24.68 -9.14
CA THR A 192 -10.13 26.11 -9.01
C THR A 192 -8.62 26.34 -9.16
N LEU A 193 -8.21 27.42 -9.83
CA LEU A 193 -6.79 27.73 -10.09
C LEU A 193 -6.05 26.53 -10.73
N CYS A 194 -6.59 26.02 -11.85
CA CYS A 194 -5.96 24.99 -12.67
C CYS A 194 -6.09 25.37 -14.16
N GLU A 195 -5.14 24.96 -15.03
CA GLU A 195 -5.02 25.36 -16.44
C GLU A 195 -5.40 24.30 -17.49
#